data_AF-A0A924QZH6-F1
#
_entry.id   AF-A0A924QZH6-F1
#
_cell.length_a   1.000
_cell.length_b   1.000
_cell.length_c   1.000
_cell.angle_alpha   90.00
_cell.angle_beta   90.00
_cell.angle_gamma   90.00
#
_symmetry.space_group_name_H-M   'P 1'
#
loop_
_entity.id
_entity.type
_entity.pdbx_description
1 polymer ?
#
loop_
_entity_poly.entity_id
_entity_poly.type
_entity_poly.pdbx_seq_one_letter_code
_entity_poly.pdbx_strand_id
1 'polypeptide(L)'
;CVGCLMARAAGREPAEFVRGYSRPDHPVMREVTAALAAAPRADLAPAPVGTDGCSIPTYAIPLRQLAHGFARVATGVGLRGDHARAAKRLRQAVAASPFHVGGTLKFDSRVMQRLGERVCCKVGAEGVYCAALPGPGLGVAIKLDDGNTARAAEVVMAAVIEALVPLAGDEPAFMRSFSDAAMVNWNGIEVGRLQANARLRQALGAAG
;
A
#
# COMPACT_ATOMS: atom_id res chain seq x y z
N CYS A 1 15.73 11.40 -9.45
CA CYS A 1 14.84 11.37 -8.27
C CYS A 1 14.47 12.81 -7.88
N VAL A 2 13.56 13.00 -6.91
CA VAL A 2 13.17 14.34 -6.40
C VAL A 2 14.38 15.14 -5.89
N GLY A 3 15.31 14.50 -5.17
CA GLY A 3 16.53 15.15 -4.68
C GLY A 3 17.40 15.72 -5.80
N CYS A 4 17.63 14.97 -6.88
CA CYS A 4 18.39 15.46 -8.04
C CYS A 4 17.70 16.65 -8.73
N LEU A 5 16.37 16.66 -8.81
CA LEU A 5 15.62 17.77 -9.41
C LEU A 5 15.74 19.02 -8.55
N MET A 6 15.58 18.89 -7.24
CA MET A 6 15.74 19.98 -6.28
C MET A 6 17.17 20.53 -6.26
N ALA A 7 18.18 19.64 -6.31
CA ALA A 7 19.58 20.04 -6.37
C ALA A 7 19.87 20.90 -7.61
N ARG A 8 19.40 20.46 -8.80
CA ARG A 8 19.54 21.22 -10.05
C ARG A 8 18.83 22.58 -9.97
N ALA A 9 17.61 22.62 -9.45
CA ALA A 9 16.86 23.86 -9.28
C ALA A 9 17.56 24.85 -8.32
N ALA A 10 18.27 24.33 -7.33
CA ALA A 10 19.06 25.11 -6.38
C ALA A 10 20.50 25.41 -6.87
N GLY A 11 20.91 24.96 -8.05
CA GLY A 11 22.28 25.11 -8.55
C GLY A 11 23.34 24.36 -7.72
N ARG A 12 22.95 23.28 -7.03
CA ARG A 12 23.81 22.49 -6.14
C ARG A 12 24.18 21.14 -6.74
N GLU A 13 25.34 20.62 -6.35
CA GLU A 13 25.75 19.27 -6.71
C GLU A 13 24.78 18.24 -6.08
N PRO A 14 24.21 17.30 -6.86
CA PRO A 14 23.22 16.35 -6.36
C PRO A 14 23.65 15.49 -5.16
N ALA A 15 24.84 14.92 -5.15
CA ALA A 15 25.29 14.04 -4.06
C ALA A 15 25.48 14.80 -2.74
N GLU A 16 25.97 16.03 -2.80
CA GLU A 16 26.07 16.93 -1.65
C GLU A 16 24.67 17.35 -1.17
N PHE A 17 23.77 17.70 -2.09
CA PHE A 17 22.42 18.15 -1.75
C PHE A 17 21.62 17.08 -1.01
N VAL A 18 21.73 15.81 -1.41
CA VAL A 18 20.94 14.72 -0.80
C VAL A 18 21.56 14.15 0.48
N ARG A 19 22.68 14.70 0.95
CA ARG A 19 23.30 14.23 2.20
C ARG A 19 22.35 14.44 3.37
N GLY A 20 22.04 13.36 4.08
CA GLY A 20 21.11 13.40 5.20
C GLY A 20 19.65 13.58 4.78
N TYR A 21 19.27 13.20 3.55
CA TYR A 21 17.92 13.40 3.05
C TYR A 21 16.83 12.78 3.90
N SER A 22 17.14 11.75 4.70
CA SER A 22 16.18 11.08 5.57
C SER A 22 15.77 11.89 6.81
N ARG A 23 16.39 13.05 7.09
CA ARG A 23 15.99 13.87 8.23
C ARG A 23 14.64 14.56 7.96
N PRO A 24 13.73 14.64 8.95
CA PRO A 24 12.40 15.25 8.75
C PRO A 24 12.43 16.68 8.21
N ASP A 25 13.41 17.46 8.63
CA ASP A 25 13.60 18.86 8.26
C ASP A 25 14.31 19.03 6.92
N HIS A 26 14.82 17.96 6.31
CA HIS A 26 15.49 18.03 5.01
C HIS A 26 14.51 18.45 3.90
N PRO A 27 14.90 19.31 2.94
CA PRO A 27 14.00 19.78 1.87
C PRO A 27 13.27 18.64 1.14
N VAL A 28 13.97 17.55 0.81
CA VAL A 28 13.36 16.36 0.19
C VAL A 28 12.24 15.76 1.05
N MET A 29 12.44 15.63 2.37
CA MET A 29 11.41 15.07 3.25
C MET A 29 10.27 16.02 3.52
N ARG A 30 10.48 17.35 3.44
CA ARG A 30 9.39 18.33 3.44
C ARG A 30 8.46 18.12 2.23
N GLU A 31 9.02 17.91 1.04
CA GLU A 31 8.24 17.59 -0.16
C GLU A 31 7.50 16.25 -0.04
N VAL A 32 8.17 15.21 0.47
CA VAL A 32 7.54 13.91 0.71
C VAL A 32 6.41 14.02 1.74
N THR A 33 6.62 14.77 2.82
CA THR A 33 5.60 15.01 3.87
C THR A 33 4.41 15.78 3.31
N ALA A 34 4.65 16.81 2.50
CA ALA A 34 3.59 17.58 1.84
C ALA A 34 2.76 16.70 0.88
N ALA A 35 3.41 15.84 0.09
CA ALA A 35 2.73 14.89 -0.77
C ALA A 35 1.91 13.86 0.04
N LEU A 36 2.48 13.36 1.15
CA LEU A 36 1.83 12.42 2.06
C LEU A 36 0.62 13.05 2.76
N ALA A 37 0.67 14.33 3.14
CA ALA A 37 -0.46 15.06 3.76
C ALA A 37 -1.57 15.34 2.74
N ALA A 38 -1.20 15.65 1.49
CA ALA A 38 -2.12 16.04 0.44
C ALA A 38 -3.09 14.91 0.03
N ALA A 39 -2.63 13.66 0.03
CA ALA A 39 -3.44 12.50 -0.38
C ALA A 39 -4.57 12.12 0.59
N PRO A 40 -4.37 11.99 1.91
CA PRO A 40 -5.44 11.74 2.88
C PRO A 40 -6.21 13.00 3.29
N ARG A 41 -5.68 14.21 3.02
CA ARG A 41 -6.09 15.49 3.66
C ARG A 41 -5.88 15.45 5.18
N ALA A 42 -4.76 14.88 5.61
CA ALA A 42 -4.39 14.85 7.01
C ALA A 42 -3.44 16.02 7.29
N ASP A 43 -3.68 16.73 8.39
CA ASP A 43 -2.65 17.59 8.96
C ASP A 43 -1.64 16.71 9.68
N LEU A 44 -0.42 16.67 9.14
CA LEU A 44 0.68 15.88 9.70
C LEU A 44 1.55 16.70 10.67
N ALA A 45 1.35 18.02 10.78
CA ALA A 45 2.15 18.85 11.69
C ALA A 45 2.05 18.41 13.16
N PRO A 46 0.87 18.06 13.72
CA PRO A 46 0.77 17.54 15.08
C PRO A 46 0.93 16.02 15.18
N ALA A 47 1.13 15.31 14.07
CA ALA A 47 1.14 13.86 14.06
C ALA A 47 2.41 13.30 14.73
N PRO A 48 2.30 12.24 15.55
CA PRO A 48 3.46 11.51 16.02
C PRO A 48 4.33 11.03 14.85
N VAL A 49 5.64 11.22 14.97
CA VAL A 49 6.63 10.81 13.97
C VAL A 49 7.59 9.81 14.59
N GLY A 50 7.71 8.65 13.96
CA GLY A 50 8.73 7.65 14.27
C GLY A 50 9.72 7.47 13.12
N THR A 51 10.75 6.66 13.38
CA THR A 51 11.66 6.17 12.36
C THR A 51 11.38 4.69 12.16
N ASP A 52 11.05 4.28 10.92
CA ASP A 52 10.85 2.87 10.57
C ASP A 52 12.15 2.23 10.04
N GLY A 53 12.09 0.95 9.65
CA GLY A 53 13.24 0.21 9.11
C GLY A 53 13.81 0.79 7.80
N CYS A 54 13.05 1.63 7.09
CA CYS A 54 13.50 2.36 5.91
C CYS A 54 14.19 3.70 6.26
N SER A 55 14.27 4.04 7.54
CA SER A 55 14.97 5.20 8.10
C SER A 55 14.38 6.56 7.73
N ILE A 56 13.19 6.60 7.14
CA ILE A 56 12.49 7.85 6.80
C ILE A 56 11.41 8.19 7.86
N PRO A 57 11.04 9.48 7.98
CA PRO A 57 9.96 9.92 8.85
C PRO A 57 8.67 9.16 8.56
N THR A 58 8.16 8.48 9.59
CA THR A 58 6.94 7.68 9.52
C THR A 58 5.88 8.31 10.42
N TYR A 59 4.82 8.81 9.81
CA TYR A 59 3.75 9.53 10.50
C TYR A 59 2.64 8.58 10.95
N ALA A 60 2.15 8.76 12.17
CA ALA A 60 0.91 8.13 12.60
C ALA A 60 -0.28 8.80 11.90
N ILE A 61 -0.99 8.05 11.05
CA ILE A 61 -2.15 8.52 10.29
C ILE A 61 -3.37 7.66 10.68
N PRO A 62 -4.52 8.26 11.05
CA PRO A 62 -5.76 7.51 11.27
C PRO A 62 -6.12 6.62 10.09
N LEU A 63 -6.49 5.35 10.34
CA LEU A 63 -6.78 4.37 9.27
C LEU A 63 -7.80 4.86 8.25
N ARG A 64 -8.86 5.55 8.71
CA ARG A 64 -9.88 6.14 7.82
C ARG A 64 -9.28 7.17 6.86
N GLN A 65 -8.37 8.02 7.35
CA GLN A 65 -7.70 9.00 6.51
C GLN A 65 -6.72 8.33 5.55
N LEU A 66 -6.00 7.31 6.00
CA LEU A 66 -5.11 6.52 5.15
C LEU A 66 -5.88 5.83 4.01
N ALA A 67 -6.99 5.14 4.32
CA ALA A 67 -7.89 4.54 3.34
C ALA A 67 -8.44 5.58 2.35
N HIS A 68 -8.89 6.74 2.84
CA HIS A 68 -9.33 7.84 1.98
C HIS A 68 -8.21 8.35 1.07
N GLY A 69 -6.97 8.42 1.56
CA GLY A 69 -5.80 8.76 0.76
C GLY A 69 -5.58 7.80 -0.40
N PHE A 70 -5.66 6.50 -0.14
CA PHE A 70 -5.55 5.49 -1.19
C PHE A 70 -6.73 5.53 -2.17
N ALA A 71 -7.95 5.87 -1.75
CA ALA A 71 -9.10 6.06 -2.65
C ALA A 71 -8.87 7.22 -3.62
N ARG A 72 -8.27 8.31 -3.14
CA ARG A 72 -7.89 9.47 -3.97
C ARG A 72 -6.74 9.15 -4.90
N VAL A 73 -5.77 8.33 -4.49
CA VAL A 73 -4.71 7.81 -5.38
C VAL A 73 -5.29 6.86 -6.43
N ALA A 74 -6.31 6.07 -6.09
CA ALA A 74 -6.98 5.16 -7.00
C ALA A 74 -7.63 5.92 -8.16
N THR A 75 -8.40 6.97 -7.83
CA THR A 75 -9.29 7.68 -8.77
C THR A 75 -8.72 8.99 -9.31
N GLY A 76 -7.80 9.63 -8.59
CA GLY A 76 -7.37 11.02 -8.84
C GLY A 76 -8.36 12.07 -8.29
N VAL A 77 -9.54 11.67 -7.83
CA VAL A 77 -10.60 12.59 -7.41
C VAL A 77 -10.19 13.36 -6.17
N GLY A 78 -10.43 14.67 -6.20
CA GLY A 78 -10.10 15.57 -5.10
C GLY A 78 -8.60 15.86 -4.94
N LEU A 79 -7.69 15.25 -5.71
CA LEU A 79 -6.28 15.64 -5.80
C LEU A 79 -6.13 16.86 -6.73
N ARG A 80 -5.04 17.61 -6.56
CA ARG A 80 -4.61 18.61 -7.55
C ARG A 80 -4.31 17.92 -8.89
N GLY A 81 -4.47 18.64 -10.00
CA GLY A 81 -4.37 18.02 -11.34
C GLY A 81 -3.00 17.38 -11.63
N ASP A 82 -1.92 17.96 -11.14
CA ASP A 82 -0.56 17.39 -11.18
C ASP A 82 -0.43 16.11 -10.33
N HIS A 83 -0.95 16.12 -9.10
CA HIS A 83 -0.97 14.96 -8.21
C HIS A 83 -1.85 13.83 -8.75
N ALA A 84 -3.00 14.14 -9.36
CA ALA A 84 -3.87 13.15 -9.98
C ALA A 84 -3.16 12.44 -11.16
N ARG A 85 -2.49 13.21 -12.02
CA ARG A 85 -1.66 12.64 -13.10
C ARG A 85 -0.51 11.80 -12.56
N ALA A 86 0.17 12.28 -11.51
CA ALA A 86 1.25 11.55 -10.86
C ALA A 86 0.76 10.23 -10.25
N ALA A 87 -0.36 10.24 -9.52
CA ALA A 87 -0.97 9.06 -8.92
C ALA A 87 -1.33 8.01 -9.98
N LYS A 88 -1.97 8.42 -11.09
CA LYS A 88 -2.25 7.52 -12.22
C LYS A 88 -0.96 6.92 -12.78
N ARG A 89 0.03 7.76 -13.10
CA ARG A 89 1.32 7.31 -13.66
C ARG A 89 2.04 6.34 -12.73
N LEU A 90 2.04 6.60 -11.41
CA LEU A 90 2.67 5.74 -10.42
C LEU A 90 1.99 4.37 -10.36
N ARG A 91 0.65 4.31 -10.31
CA ARG A 91 -0.08 3.03 -10.32
C ARG A 91 0.19 2.22 -11.60
N GLN A 92 0.25 2.89 -12.75
CA GLN A 92 0.56 2.24 -14.03
C GLN A 92 1.97 1.66 -14.05
N ALA A 93 2.96 2.43 -13.56
CA ALA A 93 4.34 1.95 -13.44
C ALA A 93 4.46 0.77 -12.47
N VAL A 94 3.75 0.83 -11.33
CA VAL A 94 3.69 -0.27 -10.35
C VAL A 94 3.09 -1.53 -10.97
N ALA A 95 1.98 -1.41 -11.70
CA ALA A 95 1.35 -2.56 -12.37
C ALA A 95 2.22 -3.14 -13.50
N ALA A 96 2.97 -2.29 -14.21
CA ALA A 96 3.89 -2.73 -15.27
C ALA A 96 5.19 -3.35 -14.73
N SER A 97 5.55 -3.07 -13.46
CA SER A 97 6.80 -3.52 -12.86
C SER A 97 6.66 -3.89 -11.37
N PRO A 98 5.72 -4.78 -11.01
CA PRO A 98 5.35 -5.08 -9.63
C PRO A 98 6.48 -5.71 -8.82
N PHE A 99 7.43 -6.39 -9.46
CA PHE A 99 8.62 -6.93 -8.81
C PHE A 99 9.42 -5.86 -8.05
N HIS A 100 9.49 -4.63 -8.56
CA HIS A 100 10.22 -3.54 -7.90
C HIS A 100 9.50 -2.99 -6.66
N VAL A 101 8.28 -3.45 -6.37
CA VAL A 101 7.52 -3.01 -5.20
C VAL A 101 7.76 -3.94 -4.01
N GLY A 102 7.53 -5.24 -4.16
CA GLY A 102 7.70 -6.22 -3.09
C GLY A 102 8.92 -7.13 -3.24
N GLY A 103 9.36 -7.39 -4.47
CA GLY A 103 10.36 -8.41 -4.80
C GLY A 103 9.76 -9.81 -4.92
N THR A 104 10.63 -10.81 -4.86
CA THR A 104 10.31 -12.22 -5.09
C THR A 104 9.32 -12.77 -4.05
N LEU A 105 8.27 -13.44 -4.54
CA LEU A 105 7.27 -14.16 -3.74
C LEU A 105 6.45 -13.32 -2.74
N LYS A 106 6.64 -12.00 -2.68
CA LYS A 106 5.81 -11.13 -1.81
C LYS A 106 4.39 -11.00 -2.34
N PHE A 107 3.44 -10.88 -1.43
CA PHE A 107 2.01 -10.76 -1.73
C PHE A 107 1.71 -9.60 -2.69
N ASP A 108 2.21 -8.40 -2.40
CA ASP A 108 2.01 -7.20 -3.21
C ASP A 108 2.50 -7.40 -4.65
N SER A 109 3.72 -7.93 -4.83
CA SER A 109 4.25 -8.28 -6.16
C SER A 109 3.34 -9.29 -6.88
N ARG A 110 2.98 -10.40 -6.23
CA ARG A 110 2.20 -11.50 -6.85
C ARG A 110 0.80 -11.04 -7.25
N VAL A 111 0.12 -10.30 -6.38
CA VAL A 111 -1.22 -9.78 -6.63
C VAL A 111 -1.20 -8.77 -7.77
N MET A 112 -0.25 -7.83 -7.77
CA MET A 112 -0.18 -6.83 -8.84
C MET A 112 0.31 -7.41 -10.18
N GLN A 113 1.14 -8.46 -10.16
CA GLN A 113 1.45 -9.25 -11.37
C GLN A 113 0.20 -9.89 -11.97
N ARG A 114 -0.71 -10.40 -11.14
CA ARG A 114 -1.92 -11.08 -11.61
C ARG A 114 -3.02 -10.10 -12.01
N LEU A 115 -3.26 -9.07 -11.21
CA LEU A 115 -4.43 -8.19 -11.35
C LEU A 115 -4.14 -6.90 -12.13
N GLY A 116 -2.87 -6.59 -12.37
CA GLY A 116 -2.45 -5.40 -13.11
C GLY A 116 -2.92 -4.10 -12.46
N GLU A 117 -3.41 -3.16 -13.26
CA GLU A 117 -3.83 -1.83 -12.78
C GLU A 117 -5.07 -1.85 -11.87
N ARG A 118 -5.78 -2.97 -11.75
CA ARG A 118 -6.97 -3.11 -10.89
C ARG A 118 -6.65 -3.00 -9.41
N VAL A 119 -5.41 -3.29 -9.01
CA VAL A 119 -4.95 -3.22 -7.61
C VAL A 119 -3.57 -2.58 -7.57
N CYS A 120 -3.41 -1.58 -6.72
CA CYS A 120 -2.11 -1.07 -6.33
C CYS A 120 -1.99 -1.16 -4.80
N CYS A 121 -1.32 -2.20 -4.30
CA CYS A 121 -1.23 -2.48 -2.87
C CYS A 121 0.21 -2.51 -2.38
N LYS A 122 0.39 -2.23 -1.09
CA LYS A 122 1.70 -2.21 -0.45
C LYS A 122 1.60 -2.60 1.03
N VAL A 123 2.50 -3.51 1.42
CA VAL A 123 2.73 -3.87 2.81
C VAL A 123 3.39 -2.72 3.58
N GLY A 124 2.93 -2.49 4.81
CA GLY A 124 3.60 -1.68 5.82
C GLY A 124 4.14 -2.55 6.96
N ALA A 125 4.92 -1.94 7.86
CA ALA A 125 5.44 -2.63 9.05
C ALA A 125 4.31 -2.98 10.04
N GLU A 126 4.56 -3.98 10.89
CA GLU A 126 3.68 -4.33 12.02
C GLU A 126 2.21 -4.53 11.61
N GLY A 127 1.95 -5.38 10.60
CA GLY A 127 0.59 -5.76 10.23
C GLY A 127 -0.22 -4.64 9.55
N VAL A 128 0.43 -3.62 9.01
CA VAL A 128 -0.22 -2.60 8.18
C VAL A 128 -0.27 -3.07 6.73
N TYR A 129 -1.39 -2.87 6.05
CA TYR A 129 -1.50 -3.07 4.61
C TYR A 129 -2.42 -2.03 3.99
N CYS A 130 -2.04 -1.47 2.85
CA CYS A 130 -2.88 -0.52 2.12
C CYS A 130 -3.06 -0.90 0.66
N ALA A 131 -4.18 -0.50 0.07
CA ALA A 131 -4.44 -0.68 -1.36
C ALA A 131 -5.28 0.44 -1.96
N ALA A 132 -4.97 0.81 -3.19
CA ALA A 132 -5.82 1.59 -4.08
C ALA A 132 -6.52 0.63 -5.05
N LEU A 133 -7.86 0.72 -5.13
CA LEU A 133 -8.72 -0.09 -5.99
C LEU A 133 -9.44 0.83 -7.00
N PRO A 134 -8.85 1.09 -8.19
CA PRO A 134 -9.35 2.11 -9.11
C PRO A 134 -10.75 1.83 -9.67
N GLY A 135 -11.07 0.57 -9.95
CA GLY A 135 -12.37 0.15 -10.48
C GLY A 135 -13.54 0.59 -9.59
N PRO A 136 -13.59 0.16 -8.31
CA PRO A 136 -14.63 0.59 -7.38
C PRO A 136 -14.39 1.99 -6.79
N GLY A 137 -13.26 2.64 -7.10
CA GLY A 137 -12.90 3.95 -6.55
C GLY A 137 -12.60 3.95 -5.05
N LEU A 138 -12.18 2.80 -4.51
CA LEU A 138 -11.96 2.60 -3.08
C LEU A 138 -10.47 2.63 -2.72
N GLY A 139 -10.23 2.93 -1.45
CA GLY A 139 -8.95 2.75 -0.80
C GLY A 139 -9.12 1.93 0.46
N VAL A 140 -8.13 1.08 0.73
CA VAL A 140 -8.12 0.13 1.84
C VAL A 140 -6.94 0.47 2.73
N ALA A 141 -7.16 0.49 4.04
CA ALA A 141 -6.12 0.53 5.06
C ALA A 141 -6.47 -0.48 6.15
N ILE A 142 -5.55 -1.40 6.41
CA ILE A 142 -5.66 -2.49 7.36
C ILE A 142 -4.56 -2.31 8.41
N LYS A 143 -4.89 -2.56 9.67
CA LYS A 143 -3.94 -2.73 10.78
C LYS A 143 -4.36 -3.96 11.56
N LEU A 144 -3.40 -4.84 11.82
CA LEU A 144 -3.57 -6.01 12.68
C LEU A 144 -2.94 -5.70 14.04
N ASP A 145 -3.69 -5.96 15.11
CA ASP A 145 -3.26 -5.64 16.48
C ASP A 145 -2.05 -6.48 16.90
N ASP A 146 -1.94 -7.73 16.41
CA ASP A 146 -0.81 -8.62 16.65
C ASP A 146 0.42 -8.33 15.77
N GLY A 147 0.32 -7.33 14.89
CA GLY A 147 1.38 -6.93 13.98
C GLY A 147 1.70 -7.94 12.86
N ASN A 148 0.90 -9.01 12.69
CA ASN A 148 1.26 -10.08 11.77
C ASN A 148 0.89 -9.77 10.31
N THR A 149 1.90 -9.67 9.46
CA THR A 149 1.68 -9.47 8.02
C THR A 149 1.20 -10.74 7.31
N ALA A 150 2.02 -11.80 7.31
CA ALA A 150 1.80 -12.97 6.46
C ALA A 150 0.59 -13.82 6.90
N ARG A 151 0.37 -13.95 8.20
CA ARG A 151 -0.69 -14.79 8.77
C ARG A 151 -2.02 -14.06 8.99
N ALA A 152 -2.03 -12.73 8.85
CA ALA A 152 -3.24 -11.95 9.10
C ALA A 152 -3.45 -10.83 8.05
N ALA A 153 -2.55 -9.86 7.92
CA ALA A 153 -2.75 -8.74 6.99
C ALA A 153 -2.94 -9.14 5.52
N GLU A 154 -2.13 -10.09 5.03
CA GLU A 154 -2.24 -10.64 3.67
C GLU A 154 -3.54 -11.43 3.48
N VAL A 155 -3.98 -12.18 4.49
CA VAL A 155 -5.23 -12.95 4.47
C VAL A 155 -6.44 -12.01 4.37
N VAL A 156 -6.44 -10.94 5.18
CA VAL A 156 -7.50 -9.92 5.17
C VAL A 156 -7.50 -9.15 3.86
N MET A 157 -6.33 -8.68 3.39
CA MET A 157 -6.22 -7.95 2.12
C MET A 157 -6.69 -8.81 0.94
N ALA A 158 -6.36 -10.11 0.93
CA ALA A 158 -6.83 -11.04 -0.09
C ALA A 158 -8.35 -11.18 -0.10
N ALA A 159 -8.98 -11.31 1.07
CA ALA A 159 -10.43 -11.38 1.18
C ALA A 159 -11.12 -10.08 0.74
N VAL A 160 -10.53 -8.92 1.06
CA VAL A 160 -11.02 -7.60 0.60
C VAL A 160 -10.96 -7.50 -0.92
N ILE A 161 -9.84 -7.91 -1.54
CA ILE A 161 -9.69 -7.92 -2.99
C ILE A 161 -10.68 -8.90 -3.65
N GLU A 162 -10.85 -10.10 -3.08
CA GLU A 162 -11.82 -11.10 -3.56
C GLU A 162 -13.25 -10.53 -3.61
N ALA A 163 -13.63 -9.73 -2.62
CA ALA A 163 -14.97 -9.16 -2.54
C ALA A 163 -15.18 -7.91 -3.41
N LEU A 164 -14.16 -7.05 -3.56
CA LEU A 164 -14.34 -5.70 -4.09
C LEU A 164 -13.75 -5.48 -5.49
N VAL A 165 -12.94 -6.42 -5.99
CA VAL A 165 -12.31 -6.30 -7.31
C VAL A 165 -12.99 -7.30 -8.26
N PRO A 166 -13.37 -6.88 -9.47
CA PRO A 166 -13.84 -7.82 -10.49
C PRO A 166 -12.72 -8.81 -10.85
N LEU A 167 -12.92 -10.07 -10.47
CA LEU A 167 -12.01 -11.19 -10.75
C LEU A 167 -12.59 -12.08 -11.86
N ALA A 168 -11.73 -12.63 -12.71
CA ALA A 168 -12.11 -13.48 -13.83
C ALA A 168 -11.25 -14.75 -13.92
N GLY A 169 -11.77 -15.79 -14.58
CA GLY A 169 -11.04 -17.03 -14.79
C GLY A 169 -10.58 -17.69 -13.48
N ASP A 170 -9.28 -17.92 -13.34
CA ASP A 170 -8.66 -18.54 -12.16
C ASP A 170 -8.31 -17.53 -11.05
N GLU A 171 -8.55 -16.22 -11.25
CA GLU A 171 -8.21 -15.17 -10.28
C GLU A 171 -8.90 -15.34 -8.91
N PRO A 172 -10.19 -15.73 -8.80
CA PRO A 172 -10.79 -16.02 -7.51
C PRO A 172 -10.05 -17.13 -6.75
N ALA A 173 -9.66 -18.21 -7.44
CA ALA A 173 -8.90 -19.30 -6.83
C ALA A 173 -7.49 -18.83 -6.41
N PHE A 174 -6.84 -18.00 -7.23
CA PHE A 174 -5.56 -17.37 -6.89
C PHE A 174 -5.68 -16.52 -5.62
N MET A 175 -6.69 -15.66 -5.49
CA MET A 175 -6.90 -14.86 -4.28
C MET A 175 -7.27 -15.71 -3.06
N ARG A 176 -8.06 -16.77 -3.25
CA ARG A 176 -8.38 -17.75 -2.20
C ARG A 176 -7.14 -18.47 -1.66
N SER A 177 -6.12 -18.71 -2.50
CA SER A 177 -4.86 -19.30 -2.04
C SER A 177 -4.12 -18.46 -0.98
N PHE A 178 -4.49 -17.19 -0.80
CA PHE A 178 -4.01 -16.32 0.28
C PHE A 178 -5.04 -16.11 1.40
N SER A 179 -6.33 -15.99 1.06
CA SER A 179 -7.39 -15.70 2.04
C SER A 179 -7.95 -16.93 2.77
N ASP A 180 -7.60 -18.13 2.29
CA ASP A 180 -7.94 -19.44 2.83
C ASP A 180 -6.82 -20.45 2.48
N ALA A 181 -5.73 -20.40 3.25
CA ALA A 181 -4.51 -21.16 2.99
C ALA A 181 -4.28 -22.24 4.05
N ALA A 182 -4.08 -23.48 3.61
CA ALA A 182 -3.64 -24.56 4.49
C ALA A 182 -2.23 -24.27 5.02
N MET A 183 -2.01 -24.51 6.31
CA MET A 183 -0.68 -24.52 6.92
C MET A 183 -0.19 -25.95 6.97
N VAL A 184 0.98 -26.20 6.39
CA VAL A 184 1.64 -27.51 6.46
C VAL A 184 2.89 -27.42 7.31
N ASN A 185 3.21 -28.49 8.03
CA ASN A 185 4.50 -28.61 8.69
C ASN A 185 5.59 -29.03 7.68
N TRP A 186 6.84 -29.13 8.16
CA TRP A 186 7.98 -29.55 7.35
C TRP A 186 7.85 -30.93 6.70
N ASN A 187 6.98 -31.80 7.25
CA ASN A 187 6.69 -33.14 6.72
C ASN A 187 5.49 -33.14 5.75
N GLY A 188 4.94 -31.97 5.39
CA GLY A 188 3.80 -31.84 4.48
C GLY A 188 2.44 -32.15 5.09
N ILE A 189 2.36 -32.33 6.41
CA ILE A 189 1.09 -32.61 7.12
C ILE A 189 0.36 -31.28 7.35
N GLU A 190 -0.93 -31.19 6.99
CA GLU A 190 -1.78 -30.04 7.32
C GLU A 190 -1.95 -29.94 8.85
N VAL A 191 -1.49 -28.83 9.41
CA VAL A 191 -1.50 -28.54 10.86
C VAL A 191 -2.40 -27.36 11.23
N GLY A 192 -3.07 -26.76 10.25
CA GLY A 192 -3.96 -25.64 10.47
C GLY A 192 -4.30 -24.91 9.18
N ARG A 193 -4.96 -23.76 9.32
CA ARG A 193 -5.45 -22.97 8.20
C ARG A 193 -5.48 -21.49 8.56
N LEU A 194 -5.01 -20.66 7.63
CA LEU A 194 -5.15 -19.21 7.68
C LEU A 194 -6.41 -18.84 6.89
N GLN A 195 -7.41 -18.26 7.54
CA GLN A 195 -8.67 -17.93 6.87
C GLN A 195 -9.26 -16.60 7.36
N ALA A 196 -9.76 -15.81 6.42
CA ALA A 196 -10.66 -14.70 6.73
C ALA A 196 -11.96 -15.27 7.30
N ASN A 197 -12.31 -14.88 8.53
CA ASN A 197 -13.47 -15.44 9.22
C ASN A 197 -14.80 -15.05 8.54
N ALA A 198 -15.86 -15.79 8.87
CA ALA A 198 -17.19 -15.60 8.28
C ALA A 198 -17.76 -14.19 8.50
N ARG A 199 -17.50 -13.57 9.66
CA ARG A 199 -17.98 -12.22 9.98
C ARG A 199 -17.38 -11.18 9.04
N LEU A 200 -16.07 -11.26 8.77
CA LEU A 200 -15.40 -10.39 7.80
C LEU A 200 -15.96 -10.60 6.39
N ARG A 201 -16.10 -11.86 5.95
CA ARG A 201 -16.63 -12.16 4.61
C ARG A 201 -18.06 -11.66 4.44
N GLN A 202 -18.92 -11.82 5.45
CA GLN A 202 -20.29 -11.31 5.44
C GLN A 202 -20.31 -9.77 5.39
N ALA A 203 -19.46 -9.10 6.18
CA ALA A 203 -19.38 -7.64 6.18
C ALA A 203 -18.93 -7.08 4.81
N LEU A 204 -18.00 -7.76 4.14
CA LEU A 204 -17.54 -7.38 2.80
C LEU A 204 -18.61 -7.65 1.73
N GLY A 205 -19.34 -8.77 1.82
CA GLY A 205 -20.42 -9.11 0.89
C GLY A 205 -21.65 -8.20 1.00
N ALA A 206 -21.86 -7.55 2.15
CA ALA A 206 -22.92 -6.55 2.32
C ALA A 206 -22.54 -5.15 1.80
N ALA A 207 -21.27 -4.94 1.44
CA ALA A 207 -20.73 -3.63 1.06
C ALA A 207 -20.50 -3.45 -0.45
N GLY A 208 -20.70 -4.51 -1.25
CA GLY A 208 -20.61 -4.50 -2.73
C GLY A 208 -21.98 -4.65 -3.36
#